data_AF-A0A3B9ASX9-F1
#
_entry.id   AF-A0A3B9ASX9-F1
#
_cell.length_a   1.000
_cell.length_b   1.000
_cell.length_c   1.000
_cell.angle_alpha   90.00
_cell.angle_beta   90.00
_cell.angle_gamma   90.00
#
_symmetry.space_group_name_H-M   'P 1'
#
loop_
_entity.id
_entity.type
_entity.pdbx_description
1 polymer ?
#
loop_
_entity_poly.entity_id
_entity_poly.type
_entity_poly.pdbx_seq_one_letter_code
_entity_poly.pdbx_strand_id
1 'polypeptide(L)' 'ERIWYPFHHSFPQLELAKKQMRGCGGLFSVQFKTDSMEKMEAFIHRMERFLMAVSWGGHESLIIPTIGFYNIPGRP' A
#
# COMPACT_ATOMS: atom_id res chain seq x y z
N GLU A 1 0.89 -6.53 -11.56
CA GLU A 1 1.18 -5.62 -10.44
C GLU A 1 0.56 -4.24 -10.69
N ARG A 2 0.47 -3.40 -9.66
CA ARG A 2 0.04 -2.00 -9.78
C ARG A 2 0.55 -1.15 -8.61
N ILE A 3 0.83 0.14 -8.86
CA ILE A 3 1.05 1.16 -7.83
C ILE A 3 -0.18 2.05 -7.78
N TRP A 4 -0.79 2.16 -6.61
CA TRP A 4 -1.91 3.05 -6.34
C TRP A 4 -1.38 4.30 -5.64
N TYR A 5 -1.14 5.34 -6.43
CA TYR A 5 -0.64 6.62 -5.97
C TYR A 5 -1.19 7.73 -6.87
N PRO A 6 -1.86 8.77 -6.32
CA PRO A 6 -2.61 9.72 -7.15
C PRO A 6 -1.81 10.41 -8.27
N PHE A 7 -0.51 10.62 -8.08
CA PHE A 7 0.37 11.25 -9.07
C PHE A 7 1.14 10.26 -9.94
N HIS A 8 0.89 8.95 -9.82
CA HIS A 8 1.48 7.94 -10.69
C HIS A 8 0.80 7.93 -12.07
N HIS A 9 1.57 7.73 -13.15
CA HIS A 9 1.07 7.79 -14.52
C HIS A 9 -0.06 6.78 -14.83
N SER A 10 -0.08 5.65 -14.11
CA SER A 10 -1.12 4.62 -14.27
C SER A 10 -2.32 4.78 -13.33
N PHE A 11 -2.38 5.85 -12.53
CA PHE A 11 -3.51 6.10 -11.63
C PHE A 11 -4.75 6.54 -12.44
N PRO A 12 -5.91 5.88 -12.32
CA PRO A 12 -7.07 6.14 -13.18
C PRO A 12 -7.59 7.59 -13.14
N GLN A 13 -7.36 8.30 -12.04
CA GLN A 13 -7.84 9.67 -11.84
C GLN A 13 -6.68 10.68 -11.79
N LEU A 14 -5.55 10.40 -12.46
CA LEU A 14 -4.37 11.27 -12.48
C LEU A 14 -4.70 12.72 -12.84
N GLU A 15 -5.49 12.93 -13.89
CA GLU A 15 -5.86 14.27 -14.34
C GLU A 15 -6.70 15.03 -13.30
N LEU A 16 -7.64 14.35 -12.65
CA LEU A 16 -8.40 14.93 -11.55
C LEU A 16 -7.50 15.23 -10.34
N ALA A 17 -6.59 14.32 -10.00
CA ALA A 17 -5.63 14.49 -8.90
C ALA A 17 -4.77 15.75 -9.12
N LYS A 18 -4.21 15.93 -10.33
CA LYS A 18 -3.41 17.12 -10.69
C LYS A 18 -4.23 18.41 -10.65
N LYS A 19 -5.52 18.36 -11.00
CA LYS A 19 -6.40 19.54 -10.98
C LYS A 19 -6.70 20.02 -9.56
N GLN A 20 -6.89 19.10 -8.62
CA GLN A 20 -7.38 19.42 -7.26
C GLN A 20 -6.30 19.40 -6.17
N MET A 21 -5.16 18.73 -6.40
CA MET A 21 -4.10 18.57 -5.41
C MET A 21 -2.88 19.40 -5.78
N ARG A 22 -2.35 20.16 -4.82
CA ARG A 22 -1.08 20.90 -4.97
C ARG A 22 0.16 20.01 -4.81
N GLY A 23 -0.02 18.84 -4.23
CA GLY A 23 1.01 17.84 -3.97
C GLY A 23 0.36 16.54 -3.51
N CYS A 24 1.11 15.45 -3.61
CA CYS A 24 0.64 14.11 -3.29
C CYS A 24 1.64 13.50 -2.32
N GLY A 25 1.38 13.58 -1.01
CA GLY A 25 2.33 13.17 0.04
C GLY A 25 2.77 11.69 -0.04
N GLY A 26 3.42 11.19 1.00
CA GLY A 26 4.06 9.87 0.98
C GLY A 26 3.15 8.63 1.03
N LEU A 27 1.82 8.77 1.00
CA LEU A 27 0.90 7.64 1.10
C LEU A 27 0.65 7.00 -0.27
N PHE A 28 0.94 5.70 -0.38
CA PHE A 28 0.66 4.90 -1.57
C PHE A 28 0.38 3.44 -1.20
N SER A 29 -0.21 2.68 -2.13
CA SER A 29 -0.36 1.23 -2.00
C SER A 29 0.28 0.50 -3.17
N VAL A 30 0.83 -0.69 -2.91
CA VAL A 30 1.44 -1.54 -3.93
C VAL A 30 0.68 -2.85 -4.00
N GLN A 31 0.25 -3.21 -5.20
CA GLN A 31 -0.39 -4.49 -5.51
C GLN A 31 0.61 -5.37 -6.25
N PHE A 32 1.07 -6.43 -5.58
CA PHE A 32 2.02 -7.38 -6.13
C PHE A 32 1.32 -8.39 -7.05
N LYS A 33 2.02 -8.86 -8.08
CA LYS A 33 1.60 -10.03 -8.85
C LYS A 33 2.09 -11.28 -8.13
N THR A 34 1.19 -11.92 -7.40
CA THR A 34 1.45 -13.14 -6.64
C THR A 34 0.22 -14.03 -6.69
N ASP A 35 0.44 -15.32 -6.59
CA ASP A 35 -0.57 -16.38 -6.52
C ASP A 35 -0.69 -16.99 -5.10
N SER A 36 0.13 -16.53 -4.16
CA SER A 36 0.25 -17.12 -2.82
C SER A 36 0.35 -16.04 -1.75
N MET A 37 -0.43 -16.23 -0.67
CA MET A 37 -0.38 -15.41 0.54
C MET A 37 0.93 -15.63 1.29
N GLU A 38 1.42 -16.88 1.33
CA GLU A 38 2.65 -17.29 1.99
C GLU A 38 3.87 -16.60 1.37
N LYS A 39 3.91 -16.47 0.03
CA LYS A 39 4.96 -15.70 -0.65
C LYS A 39 4.94 -14.23 -0.25
N MET A 40 3.74 -13.64 -0.08
CA MET A 40 3.61 -12.26 0.37
C MET A 40 4.00 -12.09 1.83
N GLU A 41 3.61 -13.02 2.70
CA GLU A 41 4.01 -13.02 4.11
C GLU A 41 5.53 -13.09 4.25
N ALA A 42 6.17 -14.03 3.53
CA ALA A 42 7.63 -14.16 3.51
C ALA A 42 8.34 -12.93 2.93
N PHE A 43 7.72 -12.19 2.00
CA PHE A 43 8.25 -10.93 1.49
C PHE A 43 8.17 -9.83 2.55
N ILE A 44 7.01 -9.67 3.21
CA ILE A 44 6.79 -8.66 4.24
C ILE A 44 7.71 -8.89 5.45
N HIS A 45 7.90 -10.14 5.88
CA HIS A 45 8.82 -10.48 6.97
C HIS A 45 10.30 -10.18 6.69
N ARG A 46 10.69 -10.00 5.42
CA ARG A 46 12.06 -9.59 5.05
C ARG A 46 12.24 -8.07 5.00
N MET A 47 11.19 -7.28 5.21
CA MET A 47 11.28 -5.82 5.21
C MET A 47 11.84 -5.30 6.54
N GLU A 48 13.02 -4.68 6.51
CA GLU A 48 13.72 -4.22 7.72
C GLU A 48 13.60 -2.71 7.99
N ARG A 49 13.01 -1.94 7.07
CA ARG A 49 12.98 -0.47 7.12
C ARG A 49 11.61 0.13 7.42
N PHE A 50 10.55 -0.67 7.32
CA PHE A 50 9.19 -0.22 7.57
C PHE A 50 8.70 -0.85 8.88
N LEU A 51 8.13 -0.02 9.75
CA LEU A 51 7.48 -0.52 10.95
C LEU A 51 6.09 -1.05 10.59
N MET A 52 5.76 -2.25 11.05
CA MET A 52 4.40 -2.78 10.90
C MET A 52 3.49 -2.14 11.95
N ALA A 53 2.69 -1.16 11.54
CA ALA A 53 1.80 -0.42 12.43
C ALA A 53 0.56 0.10 11.69
N VAL A 54 -0.50 0.33 12.45
CA VAL A 54 -1.68 1.09 11.99
C VAL A 54 -1.44 2.60 12.20
N SER A 55 -2.15 3.45 11.45
CA SER A 55 -1.91 4.91 11.28
C SER A 55 -1.00 5.25 10.08
N TRP A 56 -0.77 6.54 9.84
CA TRP A 56 0.07 7.07 8.76
C TRP A 56 0.36 8.58 8.98
N GLY A 57 1.30 9.13 8.23
CA GLY A 57 1.61 10.58 8.23
C GLY A 57 2.68 11.04 9.22
N GLY A 58 3.33 10.10 9.92
CA GLY A 58 4.49 10.37 10.79
C GLY A 58 5.81 10.51 10.03
N HIS A 59 6.90 10.71 10.77
CA HIS A 59 8.26 10.78 10.22
C HIS A 59 8.75 9.39 9.80
N GLU A 60 8.41 8.36 10.58
CA GLU A 60 8.78 6.98 10.35
C GLU A 60 7.97 6.34 9.22
N SER A 61 8.63 5.47 8.44
CA SER A 61 7.98 4.70 7.40
C SER A 61 7.18 3.54 8.00
N LEU A 62 5.87 3.51 7.73
CA LEU A 62 4.96 2.47 8.20
C LEU A 62 4.48 1.59 7.04
N ILE A 63 4.23 0.31 7.34
CA ILE A 63 3.59 -0.62 6.41
C ILE A 63 2.44 -1.35 7.09
N ILE A 64 1.35 -1.54 6.35
CA ILE A 64 0.20 -2.33 6.75
C ILE A 64 -0.08 -3.41 5.69
N PRO A 65 0.37 -4.66 5.88
CA PRO A 65 0.17 -5.71 4.90
C PRO A 65 -1.29 -6.19 4.88
N THR A 66 -1.98 -6.01 3.75
CA THR A 66 -3.41 -6.36 3.64
C THR A 66 -3.68 -7.86 3.84
N ILE A 67 -2.69 -8.71 3.55
CA ILE A 67 -2.77 -10.16 3.76
C ILE A 67 -3.09 -10.55 5.22
N GLY A 68 -2.69 -9.73 6.20
CA GLY A 68 -3.02 -9.98 7.62
C GLY A 68 -4.50 -9.80 7.95
N PHE A 69 -5.28 -9.24 7.03
CA PHE A 69 -6.73 -9.12 7.18
C PHE A 69 -7.50 -10.19 6.40
N TYR A 70 -6.81 -11.02 5.60
CA TYR A 70 -7.45 -12.13 4.91
C TYR A 70 -7.76 -13.27 5.89
N ASN A 71 -8.83 -14.01 5.60
CA ASN A 71 -9.30 -15.15 6.41
C ASN A 71 -9.73 -14.81 7.85
N ILE A 72 -10.04 -13.54 8.15
CA ILE A 72 -10.69 -13.20 9.41
C ILE A 72 -12.16 -13.66 9.34
N PRO A 73 -12.61 -14.58 10.21
CA PRO A 73 -13.99 -15.06 10.19
C PRO A 73 -14.99 -13.91 10.29
N GLY A 74 -15.96 -13.87 9.37
CA GLY A 74 -17.01 -12.83 9.37
C GLY A 74 -16.57 -11.46 8.84
N ARG A 75 -15.36 -11.32 8.28
CA ARG A 75 -14.97 -10.16 7.48
C ARG A 75 -14.90 -10.52 6.00
N PRO A 76 -15.40 -9.64 5.10
CA PRO A 76 -15.31 -9.86 3.66
C PRO A 76 -13.85 -9.90 3.17
#